data_AF-A0A6I2ZK64-F1
#
_entry.id   AF-A0A6I2ZK64-F1
#
_cell.length_a   1.000
_cell.length_b   1.000
_cell.length_c   1.000
_cell.angle_alpha   90.00
_cell.angle_beta   90.00
_cell.angle_gamma   90.00
#
_symmetry.space_group_name_H-M   'P 1'
#
loop_
_entity.id
_entity.type
_entity.pdbx_description
1 polymer ?
#
loop_
_entity_poly.entity_id
_entity_poly.type
_entity_poly.pdbx_seq_one_letter_code
_entity_poly.pdbx_strand_id
1 'polypeptide(L)'
;MKKILAIGFALSVLVISGCGEGDNAAPTETRKPAATTTTTTTAPNLAEQQTAQAAYSSILAELAPQWGAIDDQYLASVDSNRRLPWDLLPGYCGERAKVSQRFVELLGNTVWPEPYQALVADSSAKNSLVAELESECAQLGGTESAQTANREQRQAAYTSALNAAIRLREALGLPTKGFGQA
;
A
#
# COMPACT_ATOMS: atom_id res chain seq x y z
N MET A 1 21.56 6.14 -37.44
CA MET A 1 20.73 7.12 -36.72
C MET A 1 19.78 6.37 -35.77
N LYS A 2 20.05 6.35 -34.47
CA LYS A 2 19.12 5.93 -33.41
C LYS A 2 19.40 6.83 -32.21
N LYS A 3 18.41 7.62 -31.78
CA LYS A 3 18.49 8.50 -30.61
C LYS A 3 18.08 7.68 -29.38
N ILE A 4 18.98 7.56 -28.42
CA ILE A 4 18.74 7.03 -27.08
C ILE A 4 18.19 8.20 -26.26
N LEU A 5 16.99 8.07 -25.70
CA LEU A 5 16.47 9.02 -24.71
C LEU A 5 16.67 8.39 -23.32
N ALA A 6 17.75 8.77 -22.66
CA ALA A 6 17.97 8.52 -21.25
C ALA A 6 17.24 9.62 -20.47
N ILE A 7 16.24 9.26 -19.67
CA ILE A 7 15.63 10.16 -18.68
C ILE A 7 16.33 9.88 -17.35
N GLY A 8 17.33 10.72 -17.06
CA GLY A 8 18.04 10.73 -15.79
C GLY A 8 17.24 11.46 -14.71
N PHE A 9 17.16 10.83 -13.54
CA PHE A 9 16.71 11.42 -12.29
C PHE A 9 17.57 12.65 -11.95
N ALA A 10 16.98 13.84 -11.94
CA ALA A 10 17.60 15.04 -11.38
C ALA A 10 17.23 15.14 -9.89
N LEU A 11 18.11 14.64 -9.03
CA LEU A 11 18.12 14.95 -7.60
C LEU A 11 18.61 16.40 -7.43
N SER A 12 17.68 17.32 -7.13
CA SER A 12 18.02 18.71 -6.86
C SER A 12 18.54 18.87 -5.43
N VAL A 13 19.83 18.60 -5.20
CA VAL A 13 20.54 19.04 -3.99
C VAL A 13 21.19 20.38 -4.30
N LEU A 14 20.52 21.46 -3.89
CA LEU A 14 21.07 22.81 -3.93
C LEU A 14 21.95 23.01 -2.68
N VAL A 15 23.25 22.73 -2.78
CA VAL A 15 24.27 23.18 -1.82
C VAL A 15 25.08 24.25 -2.54
N ILE A 16 24.75 25.52 -2.29
CA ILE A 16 25.55 26.66 -2.74
C ILE A 16 26.29 27.22 -1.52
N SER A 17 27.55 26.78 -1.45
CA SER A 17 28.79 27.53 -1.18
C SER A 17 28.84 28.64 -0.14
N GLY A 18 29.95 28.66 0.61
CA GLY A 18 30.59 29.92 0.98
C GLY A 18 31.44 29.86 2.24
N CYS A 19 32.70 29.42 2.10
CA CYS A 19 33.76 29.83 3.02
C CYS A 19 34.14 31.27 2.66
N GLY A 20 34.27 32.15 3.66
CA GLY A 20 34.64 33.55 3.47
C GLY A 20 34.74 34.29 4.80
N GLU A 21 35.91 34.24 5.42
CA GLU A 21 36.36 35.27 6.36
C GLU A 21 36.43 36.63 5.65
N GLY A 22 35.87 37.66 6.27
CA GLY A 22 35.93 39.03 5.78
C GLY A 22 34.96 39.93 6.53
N ASP A 23 35.49 40.75 7.45
CA ASP A 23 34.81 41.88 8.08
C ASP A 23 34.01 42.72 7.07
N ASN A 24 32.77 43.07 7.41
CA ASN A 24 32.25 44.45 7.47
C ASN A 24 30.74 44.48 7.79
N ALA A 25 30.37 45.46 8.59
CA ALA A 25 29.11 45.64 9.30
C ALA A 25 27.89 45.98 8.42
N ALA A 26 26.69 45.57 8.87
CA ALA A 26 25.41 46.28 8.73
C ALA A 26 24.31 45.59 9.58
N PRO A 27 23.26 46.32 10.03
CA PRO A 27 22.60 46.09 11.32
C PRO A 27 21.55 44.98 11.31
N THR A 28 21.43 44.32 12.46
CA THR A 28 20.52 43.22 12.77
C THR A 28 19.05 43.66 12.68
N GLU A 29 18.35 43.29 11.61
CA GLU A 29 16.89 43.22 11.64
C GLU A 29 16.49 42.01 12.49
N THR A 30 15.89 42.28 13.64
CA THR A 30 15.25 41.28 14.50
C THR A 30 14.10 40.63 13.73
N ARG A 31 14.41 39.58 12.97
CA ARG A 31 13.41 38.75 12.29
C ARG A 31 12.56 38.08 13.36
N LYS A 32 11.35 38.60 13.56
CA LYS A 32 10.28 37.94 14.31
C LYS A 32 10.26 36.47 13.90
N PRO A 33 10.32 35.49 14.83
CA PRO A 33 10.24 34.09 14.45
C PRO A 33 8.95 33.90 13.65
N ALA A 34 9.08 33.29 12.47
CA ALA A 34 7.94 32.87 11.68
C ALA A 34 7.00 32.10 12.60
N ALA A 35 5.73 32.49 12.63
CA ALA A 35 4.72 31.75 13.37
C ALA A 35 4.74 30.33 12.82
N THR A 36 5.32 29.41 13.59
CA THR A 36 5.21 27.98 13.35
C THR A 36 3.71 27.70 13.38
N THR A 37 3.13 27.41 12.21
CA THR A 37 1.77 26.88 12.14
C THR A 37 1.83 25.53 12.82
N THR A 38 1.57 25.52 14.12
CA THR A 38 1.33 24.29 14.88
C THR A 38 0.06 23.71 14.30
N THR A 39 0.19 22.80 13.33
CA THR A 39 -0.89 21.88 12.99
C THR A 39 -1.16 21.10 14.27
N THR A 40 -2.13 21.54 15.05
CA THR A 40 -2.62 20.78 16.18
C THR A 40 -3.24 19.53 15.58
N THR A 41 -2.49 18.44 15.57
CA THR A 41 -3.02 17.10 15.31
C THR A 41 -4.03 16.85 16.43
N THR A 42 -5.27 17.26 16.17
CA THR A 42 -6.37 17.04 17.08
C THR A 42 -6.61 15.54 17.04
N ALA A 43 -6.60 14.90 18.21
CA ALA A 43 -6.95 13.48 18.28
C ALA A 43 -8.29 13.28 17.55
N PRO A 44 -8.43 12.24 16.70
CA PRO A 44 -9.65 12.03 15.93
C PRO A 44 -10.84 12.02 16.89
N ASN A 45 -11.87 12.81 16.58
CA ASN A 45 -13.06 12.79 17.42
C ASN A 45 -13.80 11.46 17.20
N LEU A 46 -14.59 11.03 18.19
CA LEU A 46 -15.25 9.72 18.16
C LEU A 46 -16.14 9.53 16.91
N ALA A 47 -16.77 10.60 16.42
CA ALA A 47 -17.63 10.53 15.24
C ALA A 47 -16.83 10.30 13.94
N GLU A 48 -15.66 10.90 13.81
CA GLU A 48 -14.73 10.65 12.68
C GLU A 48 -14.23 9.21 12.70
N GLN A 49 -13.87 8.68 13.87
CA GLN A 49 -13.45 7.29 14.01
C GLN A 49 -14.58 6.33 13.62
N GLN A 50 -15.80 6.54 14.12
CA GLN A 50 -16.95 5.70 13.79
C GLN A 50 -17.31 5.76 12.29
N THR A 51 -17.21 6.94 11.68
CA THR A 51 -17.45 7.10 10.23
C THR A 51 -16.41 6.34 9.42
N ALA A 52 -15.13 6.50 9.75
CA ALA A 52 -14.05 5.78 9.06
C ALA A 52 -14.12 4.27 9.31
N GLN A 53 -14.48 3.84 10.53
CA GLN A 53 -14.67 2.44 10.88
C GLN A 53 -15.82 1.81 10.08
N ALA A 54 -16.95 2.51 9.94
CA ALA A 54 -18.10 2.06 9.18
C ALA A 54 -17.75 1.92 7.68
N ALA A 55 -17.07 2.92 7.12
CA ALA A 55 -16.62 2.89 5.72
C ALA A 55 -15.67 1.69 5.46
N TYR A 56 -14.64 1.54 6.30
CA TYR A 56 -13.69 0.42 6.19
C TYR A 56 -14.38 -0.94 6.36
N SER A 57 -15.30 -1.06 7.32
CA SER A 57 -16.07 -2.29 7.54
C SER A 57 -16.97 -2.63 6.35
N SER A 58 -17.57 -1.63 5.70
CA SER A 58 -18.39 -1.83 4.49
C SER A 58 -17.56 -2.37 3.33
N ILE A 59 -16.35 -1.82 3.12
CA ILE A 59 -15.42 -2.30 2.09
C ILE A 59 -15.03 -3.75 2.37
N LEU A 60 -14.68 -4.09 3.61
CA LEU A 60 -14.33 -5.47 3.96
C LEU A 60 -15.51 -6.43 3.86
N ALA A 61 -16.74 -6.00 4.17
CA ALA A 61 -17.92 -6.83 4.01
C ALA A 61 -18.20 -7.18 2.53
N GLU A 62 -17.86 -6.29 1.60
CA GLU A 62 -17.96 -6.55 0.15
C GLU A 62 -16.90 -7.57 -0.33
N LEU A 63 -15.67 -7.45 0.15
CA LEU A 63 -14.52 -8.17 -0.43
C LEU A 63 -14.09 -9.42 0.31
N ALA A 64 -14.29 -9.50 1.63
CA ALA A 64 -13.89 -10.68 2.42
C ALA A 64 -14.50 -11.99 1.91
N PRO A 65 -15.79 -12.07 1.53
CA PRO A 65 -16.35 -13.28 0.94
C PRO A 65 -15.69 -13.68 -0.39
N GLN A 66 -15.23 -12.70 -1.17
CA GLN A 66 -14.58 -12.94 -2.47
C GLN A 66 -13.17 -13.48 -2.29
N TRP A 67 -12.37 -12.89 -1.38
CA TRP A 67 -11.07 -13.45 -1.01
C TRP A 67 -11.21 -14.89 -0.50
N GLY A 68 -12.15 -15.14 0.42
CA GLY A 68 -12.41 -16.48 0.94
C GLY A 68 -12.79 -17.48 -0.15
N ALA A 69 -13.70 -17.11 -1.06
CA ALA A 69 -14.11 -17.99 -2.16
C ALA A 69 -12.96 -18.34 -3.12
N ILE A 70 -12.07 -17.39 -3.42
CA ILE A 70 -10.90 -17.63 -4.28
C ILE A 70 -9.91 -18.59 -3.59
N ASP A 71 -9.64 -18.34 -2.31
CA ASP A 71 -8.74 -19.17 -1.50
C ASP A 71 -9.30 -20.61 -1.36
N ASP A 72 -10.59 -20.75 -1.04
CA ASP A 72 -11.29 -22.03 -0.92
C ASP A 72 -11.28 -22.81 -2.25
N GLN A 73 -11.55 -22.13 -3.37
CA GLN A 73 -11.53 -22.75 -4.69
C GLN A 73 -10.12 -23.25 -5.06
N TYR A 74 -9.09 -22.47 -4.73
CA TYR A 74 -7.70 -22.87 -4.98
C TYR A 74 -7.31 -24.08 -4.11
N LEU A 75 -7.60 -24.05 -2.81
CA LEU A 75 -7.31 -25.16 -1.89
C LEU A 75 -8.04 -26.45 -2.32
N ALA A 76 -9.33 -26.37 -2.63
CA ALA A 76 -10.10 -27.52 -3.13
C ALA A 76 -9.53 -28.08 -4.45
N SER A 77 -9.02 -27.21 -5.32
CA SER A 77 -8.42 -27.62 -6.59
C SER A 77 -7.05 -28.28 -6.40
N VAL A 78 -6.25 -27.82 -5.43
CA VAL A 78 -4.97 -28.44 -5.05
C VAL A 78 -5.20 -29.83 -4.46
N ASP A 79 -6.16 -29.97 -3.55
CA ASP A 79 -6.45 -31.24 -2.88
C ASP A 79 -7.00 -32.32 -3.83
N SER A 80 -7.73 -31.91 -4.87
CA SER A 80 -8.43 -32.84 -5.78
C SER A 80 -7.64 -33.24 -7.04
N ASN A 81 -6.71 -32.42 -7.57
CA ASN A 81 -6.22 -32.61 -8.95
C ASN A 81 -4.90 -33.35 -9.15
N ARG A 82 -4.11 -33.70 -8.12
CA ARG A 82 -2.75 -34.31 -8.26
C ARG A 82 -1.78 -33.58 -9.21
N ARG A 83 -2.14 -32.42 -9.76
CA ARG A 83 -1.29 -31.58 -10.60
C ARG A 83 -0.40 -30.71 -9.74
N LEU A 84 0.74 -30.32 -10.30
CA LEU A 84 1.65 -29.39 -9.67
C LEU A 84 0.90 -28.08 -9.38
N PRO A 85 0.83 -27.58 -8.13
CA PRO A 85 0.06 -26.38 -7.77
C PRO A 85 0.34 -25.16 -8.67
N TRP A 86 1.53 -25.15 -9.26
CA TRP A 86 2.01 -24.18 -10.21
C TRP A 86 1.10 -23.96 -11.44
N ASP A 87 0.38 -24.97 -11.93
CA ASP A 87 -0.49 -24.82 -13.11
C ASP A 87 -1.79 -24.06 -12.81
N LEU A 88 -2.24 -24.10 -11.55
CA LEU A 88 -3.42 -23.39 -11.05
C LEU A 88 -3.11 -21.96 -10.59
N LEU A 89 -1.85 -21.67 -10.24
CA LEU A 89 -1.42 -20.37 -9.72
C LEU A 89 -1.75 -19.19 -10.65
N PRO A 90 -1.58 -19.25 -11.99
CA PRO A 90 -1.93 -18.12 -12.84
C PRO A 90 -3.40 -17.70 -12.72
N GLY A 91 -4.32 -18.68 -12.67
CA GLY A 91 -5.75 -18.43 -12.50
C GLY A 91 -6.07 -17.86 -11.11
N TYR A 92 -5.52 -18.46 -10.06
CA TYR A 92 -5.66 -17.98 -8.69
C TYR A 92 -5.15 -16.54 -8.53
N CYS A 93 -3.96 -16.25 -9.05
CA CYS A 93 -3.37 -14.92 -9.05
C CYS A 93 -4.22 -13.91 -9.84
N GLY A 94 -4.80 -14.30 -10.97
CA GLY A 94 -5.65 -13.43 -11.76
C GLY A 94 -6.93 -13.00 -11.04
N GLU A 95 -7.60 -13.92 -10.34
CA GLU A 95 -8.79 -13.57 -9.55
C GLU A 95 -8.43 -12.75 -8.30
N ARG A 96 -7.36 -13.12 -7.60
CA ARG A 96 -6.82 -12.35 -6.48
C ARG A 96 -6.49 -10.90 -6.87
N ALA A 97 -5.83 -10.71 -8.02
CA ALA A 97 -5.46 -9.39 -8.53
C ALA A 97 -6.68 -8.49 -8.70
N LYS A 98 -7.80 -9.01 -9.23
CA LYS A 98 -9.04 -8.25 -9.41
C LYS A 98 -9.61 -7.78 -8.07
N VAL A 99 -9.66 -8.66 -7.07
CA VAL A 99 -10.19 -8.30 -5.74
C VAL A 99 -9.27 -7.31 -5.03
N SER A 100 -7.95 -7.48 -5.15
CA SER A 100 -6.95 -6.55 -4.62
C SER A 100 -7.05 -5.16 -5.28
N GLN A 101 -7.23 -5.09 -6.61
CA GLN A 101 -7.49 -3.83 -7.32
C GLN A 101 -8.80 -3.19 -6.86
N ARG A 102 -9.86 -3.98 -6.71
CA ARG A 102 -11.14 -3.49 -6.21
C ARG A 102 -11.03 -2.90 -4.81
N PHE A 103 -10.23 -3.50 -3.93
CA PHE A 103 -9.96 -2.95 -2.60
C PHE A 103 -9.29 -1.57 -2.70
N VAL A 104 -8.26 -1.44 -3.53
CA VAL A 104 -7.56 -0.17 -3.78
C VAL A 104 -8.52 0.90 -4.32
N GLU A 105 -9.36 0.55 -5.28
CA GLU A 105 -10.37 1.45 -5.84
C GLU A 105 -11.37 1.92 -4.78
N LEU A 106 -11.89 1.01 -3.96
CA LEU A 106 -12.84 1.34 -2.90
C LEU A 106 -12.21 2.23 -1.83
N LEU A 107 -10.96 1.97 -1.45
CA LEU A 107 -10.20 2.85 -0.55
C LEU A 107 -10.01 4.24 -1.18
N GLY A 108 -9.66 4.33 -2.46
CA GLY A 108 -9.42 5.59 -3.16
C GLY A 108 -10.68 6.42 -3.43
N ASN A 109 -11.83 5.78 -3.63
CA ASN A 109 -13.12 6.44 -3.89
C ASN A 109 -13.86 6.84 -2.59
N THR A 110 -13.41 6.34 -1.44
CA THR A 110 -14.00 6.68 -0.14
C THR A 110 -13.44 8.01 0.36
N VAL A 111 -14.32 8.89 0.84
CA VAL A 111 -13.89 10.13 1.51
C VAL A 111 -13.51 9.81 2.95
N TRP A 112 -12.22 9.93 3.26
CA TRP A 112 -11.69 9.64 4.59
C TRP A 112 -11.51 10.89 5.44
N PRO A 113 -11.85 10.85 6.75
CA PRO A 113 -11.49 11.92 7.67
C PRO A 113 -9.98 12.15 7.66
N GLU A 114 -9.56 13.42 7.80
CA GLU A 114 -8.16 13.87 7.70
C GLU A 114 -7.18 13.01 8.51
N PRO A 115 -7.48 12.59 9.77
CA PRO A 115 -6.54 11.80 10.57
C PRO A 115 -6.20 10.42 9.97
N TYR A 116 -7.04 9.88 9.07
CA TYR A 116 -6.87 8.54 8.50
C TYR A 116 -6.33 8.55 7.07
N GLN A 117 -6.30 9.70 6.39
CA GLN A 117 -5.94 9.79 4.97
C GLN A 117 -4.54 9.22 4.69
N ALA A 118 -3.56 9.51 5.53
CA ALA A 118 -2.20 8.99 5.36
C ALA A 118 -2.12 7.46 5.51
N LEU A 119 -2.87 6.89 6.47
CA LEU A 119 -2.91 5.44 6.69
C LEU A 119 -3.63 4.71 5.55
N VAL A 120 -4.71 5.30 5.05
CA VAL A 120 -5.44 4.78 3.88
C VAL A 120 -4.57 4.85 2.63
N ALA A 121 -3.87 5.96 2.40
CA ALA A 121 -2.96 6.11 1.27
C ALA A 121 -1.82 5.08 1.32
N ASP A 122 -1.22 4.85 2.49
CA ASP A 122 -0.21 3.80 2.67
C ASP A 122 -0.81 2.40 2.41
N SER A 123 -1.97 2.08 3.02
CA SER A 123 -2.66 0.80 2.81
C SER A 123 -3.00 0.57 1.33
N SER A 124 -3.52 1.60 0.65
CA SER A 124 -3.83 1.59 -0.77
C SER A 124 -2.57 1.33 -1.60
N ALA A 125 -1.49 2.08 -1.37
CA ALA A 125 -0.22 1.91 -2.11
C ALA A 125 0.38 0.50 -1.93
N LYS A 126 0.34 -0.08 -0.72
CA LYS A 126 0.83 -1.45 -0.50
C LYS A 126 -0.05 -2.51 -1.17
N ASN A 127 -1.37 -2.32 -1.18
CA ASN A 127 -2.28 -3.25 -1.87
C ASN A 127 -2.22 -3.10 -3.40
N SER A 128 -1.90 -1.90 -3.92
CA SER A 128 -1.62 -1.72 -5.35
C SER A 128 -0.43 -2.55 -5.81
N LEU A 129 0.66 -2.58 -5.02
CA LEU A 129 1.81 -3.43 -5.32
C LEU A 129 1.46 -4.93 -5.27
N VAL A 130 0.62 -5.34 -4.32
CA VAL A 130 0.11 -6.72 -4.27
C VAL A 130 -0.66 -7.05 -5.56
N ALA A 131 -1.60 -6.19 -5.96
CA ALA A 131 -2.38 -6.36 -7.17
C ALA A 131 -1.51 -6.42 -8.45
N GLU A 132 -0.46 -5.58 -8.52
CA GLU A 132 0.51 -5.60 -9.63
C GLU A 132 1.24 -6.94 -9.69
N LEU A 133 1.81 -7.39 -8.58
CA LEU A 133 2.55 -8.67 -8.53
C LEU A 133 1.65 -9.89 -8.73
N GLU A 134 0.39 -9.84 -8.27
CA GLU A 134 -0.63 -10.86 -8.58
C GLU A 134 -0.97 -10.86 -10.07
N SER A 135 -1.09 -9.69 -10.71
CA SER A 135 -1.28 -9.59 -12.15
C SER A 135 -0.08 -10.13 -12.93
N GLU A 136 1.15 -9.87 -12.49
CA GLU A 136 2.35 -10.47 -13.06
C GLU A 136 2.33 -12.00 -12.92
N CYS A 137 2.04 -12.51 -11.72
CA CYS A 137 1.90 -13.95 -11.46
C CYS A 137 0.89 -14.62 -12.42
N ALA A 138 -0.22 -13.94 -12.70
CA ALA A 138 -1.26 -14.42 -13.62
C ALA A 138 -0.77 -14.56 -15.08
N GLN A 139 0.28 -13.83 -15.45
CA GLN A 139 0.86 -13.85 -16.80
C GLN A 139 2.05 -14.83 -16.93
N LEU A 140 2.63 -15.25 -15.81
CA LEU A 140 3.72 -16.22 -15.80
C LEU A 140 3.21 -17.61 -16.19
N GLY A 141 4.06 -18.37 -16.89
CA GLY A 141 3.78 -19.78 -17.15
C GLY A 141 3.52 -20.52 -15.84
N GLY A 142 2.54 -21.44 -15.85
CA GLY A 142 2.17 -22.25 -14.69
C GLY A 142 3.22 -23.33 -14.34
N THR A 143 4.48 -22.94 -14.23
CA THR A 143 5.64 -23.80 -13.94
C THR A 143 6.37 -23.30 -12.70
N GLU A 144 7.05 -24.21 -12.00
CA GLU A 144 7.79 -23.91 -10.78
C GLU A 144 8.85 -22.82 -11.00
N SER A 145 9.63 -22.91 -12.07
CA SER A 145 10.73 -21.97 -12.35
C SER A 145 10.23 -20.54 -12.61
N ALA A 146 9.09 -20.38 -13.29
CA ALA A 146 8.52 -19.07 -13.56
C ALA A 146 7.91 -18.46 -12.29
N GLN A 147 7.17 -19.26 -11.53
CA GLN A 147 6.40 -18.80 -10.37
C GLN A 147 7.26 -18.54 -9.12
N THR A 148 8.41 -19.23 -8.97
CA THR A 148 9.30 -19.07 -7.80
C THR A 148 9.88 -17.66 -7.70
N ALA A 149 10.29 -17.06 -8.82
CA ALA A 149 10.90 -15.72 -8.82
C ALA A 149 9.94 -14.61 -8.37
N ASN A 150 8.65 -14.75 -8.65
CA ASN A 150 7.62 -13.79 -8.25
C ASN A 150 7.05 -14.10 -6.84
N ARG A 151 7.19 -15.35 -6.35
CA ARG A 151 6.71 -15.78 -5.03
C ARG A 151 7.28 -14.96 -3.88
N GLU A 152 8.60 -14.75 -3.85
CA GLU A 152 9.26 -14.03 -2.75
C GLU A 152 8.83 -12.55 -2.71
N GLN A 153 8.71 -11.92 -3.89
CA GLN A 153 8.26 -10.54 -4.02
C GLN A 153 6.81 -10.39 -3.58
N ARG A 154 5.93 -11.30 -3.99
CA ARG A 154 4.53 -11.34 -3.52
C ARG A 154 4.46 -11.51 -2.02
N GLN A 155 5.22 -12.44 -1.43
CA GLN A 155 5.22 -12.67 0.01
C GLN A 155 5.62 -11.41 0.80
N ALA A 156 6.65 -10.70 0.33
CA ALA A 156 7.08 -9.44 0.92
C ALA A 156 5.99 -8.35 0.78
N ALA A 157 5.36 -8.25 -0.40
CA ALA A 157 4.28 -7.31 -0.65
C ALA A 157 3.04 -7.58 0.23
N TYR A 158 2.61 -8.84 0.36
CA TYR A 158 1.52 -9.23 1.27
C TYR A 158 1.83 -8.90 2.71
N THR A 159 3.05 -9.19 3.18
CA THR A 159 3.47 -8.86 4.55
C THR A 159 3.41 -7.35 4.79
N SER A 160 3.90 -6.56 3.83
CA SER A 160 3.83 -5.10 3.90
C SER A 160 2.39 -4.58 3.86
N ALA A 161 1.52 -5.14 3.02
CA ALA A 161 0.11 -4.75 2.92
C ALA A 161 -0.66 -5.12 4.19
N LEU A 162 -0.39 -6.29 4.76
CA LEU A 162 -0.97 -6.73 6.03
C LEU A 162 -0.56 -5.78 7.17
N ASN A 163 0.72 -5.42 7.26
CA ASN A 163 1.19 -4.48 8.28
C ASN A 163 0.52 -3.10 8.14
N ALA A 164 0.35 -2.59 6.92
CA ALA A 164 -0.36 -1.34 6.68
C ALA A 164 -1.84 -1.44 7.06
N ALA A 165 -2.50 -2.55 6.72
CA ALA A 165 -3.89 -2.81 7.10
C ALA A 165 -4.08 -2.96 8.62
N ILE A 166 -3.13 -3.59 9.33
CA ILE A 166 -3.14 -3.67 10.81
C ILE A 166 -3.06 -2.26 11.41
N ARG A 167 -2.13 -1.41 10.97
CA ARG A 167 -2.03 -0.01 11.45
C ARG A 167 -3.31 0.79 11.21
N LEU A 168 -3.92 0.63 10.03
CA LEU A 168 -5.20 1.27 9.74
C LEU A 168 -6.30 0.75 10.68
N ARG A 169 -6.41 -0.57 10.88
CA ARG A 169 -7.38 -1.17 11.81
C ARG A 169 -7.19 -0.68 13.25
N GLU A 170 -5.95 -0.60 13.73
CA GLU A 170 -5.64 -0.08 15.07
C GLU A 170 -6.12 1.37 15.22
N ALA A 171 -5.85 2.23 14.23
CA ALA A 171 -6.31 3.62 14.24
C ALA A 171 -7.85 3.72 14.21
N LEU A 172 -8.52 2.78 13.56
CA LEU A 172 -9.98 2.67 13.52
C LEU A 172 -10.59 2.01 14.76
N GLY A 173 -9.79 1.59 15.74
CA GLY A 173 -10.29 0.89 16.93
C GLY A 173 -10.81 -0.51 16.65
N LEU A 174 -10.41 -1.12 15.53
CA LEU A 174 -10.83 -2.46 15.12
C LEU A 174 -9.88 -3.54 15.69
N PRO A 175 -10.39 -4.75 16.01
CA PRO A 175 -9.55 -5.85 16.47
C PRO A 175 -8.47 -6.23 15.45
N THR A 176 -7.23 -6.41 15.89
CA THR A 176 -6.10 -6.82 15.04
C THR A 176 -5.53 -8.19 15.38
N LYS A 177 -5.86 -8.74 16.55
CA LYS A 177 -5.45 -10.10 16.92
C LYS A 177 -6.06 -11.11 15.95
N GLY A 178 -5.20 -11.90 15.29
CA GLY A 178 -5.59 -12.91 14.29
C GLY A 178 -5.98 -12.33 12.92
N PHE A 179 -5.88 -11.01 12.71
CA PHE A 179 -6.16 -10.42 11.41
C PHE A 179 -5.06 -10.80 10.40
N GLY A 180 -5.45 -11.39 9.27
CA GLY A 180 -4.53 -11.85 8.23
C GLY A 180 -3.73 -13.12 8.59
N GLN A 181 -4.16 -13.86 9.62
CA GLN A 181 -3.64 -15.21 9.89
C GLN A 181 -4.61 -16.23 9.29
N ALA A 182 -4.13 -17.00 8.32
CA ALA A 182 -4.75 -18.22 7.81
C ALA A 182 -4.05 -19.43 8.44
#